data_AF-A0AAU6BBI9-F1
#
_entry.id   AF-A0AAU6BBI9-F1
#
_cell.length_a   1.000
_cell.length_b   1.000
_cell.length_c   1.000
_cell.angle_alpha   90.00
_cell.angle_beta   90.00
_cell.angle_gamma   90.00
#
_symmetry.space_group_name_H-M   'P 1'
#
loop_
_entity.id
_entity.type
_entity.pdbx_description
1 polymer ?
#
loop_
_entity_poly.entity_id
_entity_poly.type
_entity_poly.pdbx_seq_one_letter_code
_entity_poly.pdbx_strand_id
1 'polypeptide(L)' 'MSELVGDARQLSPSTQEALRMRAVAELVAGQDREDVAAVFQVSLKAVDTWWAKWLEGGRGALVAQPRRRRAGEHQM' A
#
# COMPACT_ATOMS: atom_id res chain seq x y z
N MET A 1 22.30 10.26 17.62
CA MET A 1 22.28 8.93 16.97
C MET A 1 20.85 8.60 16.54
N SER A 2 20.42 9.17 15.40
CA SER A 2 19.14 8.83 14.74
C SER A 2 19.34 8.96 13.22
N GLU A 3 20.19 8.11 12.65
CA GLU A 3 20.48 8.02 11.21
C GLU A 3 20.26 6.58 10.69
N LEU A 4 19.12 5.95 11.01
CA LEU A 4 18.89 4.53 10.73
C LEU A 4 17.68 4.20 9.85
N VAL A 5 17.14 5.16 9.12
CA VAL A 5 16.20 4.85 8.02
C VAL A 5 16.40 5.87 6.91
N GLY A 6 17.46 5.67 6.13
CA GLY A 6 17.72 6.46 4.93
C GLY A 6 16.46 6.52 4.09
N ASP A 7 16.03 7.75 3.80
CA ASP A 7 14.79 8.13 3.12
C ASP A 7 14.23 7.06 2.17
N ALA A 8 13.21 6.33 2.62
CA ALA A 8 12.31 5.60 1.71
C ALA A 8 11.63 6.55 0.70
N ARG A 9 11.74 7.87 0.89
CA ARG A 9 11.35 8.91 -0.07
C ARG A 9 12.33 9.08 -1.23
N GLN A 10 13.53 8.48 -1.19
CA GLN A 10 14.48 8.38 -2.32
C GLN A 10 14.29 7.11 -3.17
N LEU A 11 13.47 6.15 -2.71
CA LEU A 11 13.14 4.96 -3.49
C LEU A 11 12.14 5.31 -4.60
N SER A 12 12.46 4.94 -5.83
CA SER A 12 11.58 5.12 -6.99
C SER A 12 10.16 4.63 -6.68
N PRO A 13 9.11 5.30 -7.20
CA PRO A 13 7.72 4.93 -6.95
C PRO A 13 7.43 3.44 -7.22
N SER A 14 8.10 2.84 -8.21
CA SER A 14 8.02 1.41 -8.53
C SER A 14 8.52 0.50 -7.39
N THR A 15 9.54 0.93 -6.63
CA THR A 15 10.08 0.15 -5.50
C THR A 15 9.13 0.19 -4.30
N GLN A 16 8.51 1.34 -4.03
CA GLN A 16 7.46 1.42 -3.00
C GLN A 16 6.23 0.61 -3.40
N GLU A 17 5.89 0.57 -4.68
CA GLU A 17 4.79 -0.23 -5.20
C GLU A 17 5.06 -1.73 -5.05
N ALA A 18 6.26 -2.19 -5.42
CA ALA A 18 6.67 -3.58 -5.19
C ALA A 18 6.61 -3.96 -3.70
N LEU A 19 7.02 -3.06 -2.80
CA LEU A 19 6.94 -3.28 -1.36
C LEU A 19 5.48 -3.40 -0.88
N ARG A 20 4.61 -2.47 -1.31
CA ARG A 20 3.17 -2.51 -1.01
C ARG A 20 2.53 -3.82 -1.50
N MET A 21 2.88 -4.25 -2.70
CA MET A 21 2.36 -5.46 -3.32
C MET A 21 2.80 -6.72 -2.58
N ARG A 22 4.04 -6.76 -2.09
CA ARG A 22 4.53 -7.86 -1.25
C ARG A 22 3.85 -7.88 0.11
N ALA A 23 3.73 -6.73 0.77
CA ALA A 23 3.04 -6.64 2.06
C ALA A 23 1.57 -7.11 1.97
N VAL A 24 0.85 -6.73 0.92
CA VAL A 24 -0.53 -7.17 0.72
C VAL A 24 -0.62 -8.66 0.35
N ALA A 25 0.37 -9.22 -0.34
CA ALA A 25 0.41 -10.65 -0.62
C ALA A 25 0.49 -11.49 0.67
N GLU A 26 1.31 -11.06 1.64
CA GLU A 26 1.39 -11.71 2.95
C GLU A 26 0.06 -11.61 3.72
N LEU A 27 -0.62 -10.46 3.68
CA LEU A 27 -1.96 -10.31 4.27
C LEU A 27 -3.00 -11.23 3.62
N VAL A 28 -2.97 -11.37 2.29
CA VAL A 28 -3.85 -12.31 1.56
C VAL A 28 -3.52 -13.77 1.92
N ALA A 29 -2.25 -14.08 2.19
CA ALA A 29 -1.84 -15.38 2.70
C ALA A 29 -2.28 -15.65 4.15
N GLY A 30 -2.88 -14.66 4.82
CA GLY A 30 -3.42 -14.78 6.17
C GLY A 30 -2.43 -14.39 7.28
N GLN A 31 -1.33 -13.71 6.94
CA GLN A 31 -0.46 -13.11 7.95
C GLN A 31 -1.13 -11.92 8.65
N ASP A 32 -0.77 -11.73 9.91
CA ASP A 32 -1.30 -10.63 10.71
C ASP A 32 -0.71 -9.29 10.27
N ARG A 33 -1.48 -8.21 10.42
CA ARG A 33 -1.08 -6.86 10.01
C ARG A 33 0.10 -6.35 10.83
N GLU A 34 0.21 -6.73 12.10
CA GLU A 34 1.30 -6.36 12.98
C GLU A 34 2.61 -7.04 12.57
N ASP A 35 2.54 -8.32 12.20
CA ASP A 35 3.68 -9.08 11.71
C ASP A 35 4.18 -8.53 10.38
N VAL A 36 3.26 -8.27 9.43
CA VAL A 36 3.58 -7.63 8.15
C VAL A 36 4.19 -6.23 8.37
N ALA A 37 3.67 -5.44 9.31
CA ALA A 37 4.26 -4.13 9.64
C ALA A 37 5.72 -4.28 10.14
N ALA A 38 5.97 -5.26 10.99
CA ALA A 38 7.31 -5.56 11.50
C ALA A 38 8.25 -6.09 10.40
N VAL A 39 7.83 -7.06 9.60
CA VAL A 39 8.65 -7.64 8.51
C VAL A 39 9.07 -6.59 7.49
N PHE A 40 8.15 -5.71 7.11
CA PHE A 40 8.41 -4.67 6.11
C PHE A 40 8.90 -3.34 6.72
N GLN A 41 9.06 -3.27 8.05
CA GLN A 41 9.48 -2.07 8.79
C GLN A 41 8.65 -0.83 8.43
N VAL A 42 7.34 -1.03 8.29
CA VAL A 42 6.36 0.04 7.98
C VAL A 42 5.39 0.20 9.13
N SER A 43 4.77 1.37 9.24
CA SER A 43 3.75 1.59 10.28
C SER A 43 2.50 0.74 9.99
N LEU A 44 1.89 0.19 11.04
CA LEU A 44 0.62 -0.54 10.96
C LEU A 44 -0.47 0.26 10.22
N LYS A 45 -0.54 1.57 10.46
CA LYS A 45 -1.46 2.49 9.75
C LYS A 45 -1.27 2.49 8.22
N ALA A 46 -0.03 2.33 7.74
CA ALA A 46 0.24 2.23 6.31
C ALA A 46 -0.27 0.89 5.75
N VAL A 47 -0.04 -0.19 6.49
CA VAL A 47 -0.56 -1.54 6.17
C VAL A 47 -2.09 -1.53 6.12
N ASP A 48 -2.78 -0.97 7.12
CA ASP A 48 -4.24 -0.81 7.11
C ASP A 48 -4.73 0.00 5.91
N THR A 49 -4.03 1.09 5.56
CA THR A 49 -4.38 1.90 4.39
C THR A 49 -4.25 1.11 3.09
N TRP A 50 -3.22 0.28 2.96
CA TRP A 50 -3.06 -0.58 1.78
C TRP A 50 -4.08 -1.70 1.73
N TRP A 51 -4.38 -2.30 2.89
CA TRP A 51 -5.40 -3.34 3.01
C TRP A 51 -6.80 -2.81 2.66
N ALA A 52 -7.17 -1.63 3.15
CA ALA A 52 -8.42 -0.97 2.79
C ALA A 52 -8.53 -0.77 1.27
N LYS A 53 -7.47 -0.24 0.63
CA LYS A 53 -7.41 -0.07 -0.83
C LYS A 53 -7.52 -1.39 -1.59
N TRP A 54 -6.89 -2.46 -1.06
CA TRP A 54 -6.99 -3.79 -1.64
C TRP A 54 -8.42 -4.36 -1.53
N LEU A 55 -9.11 -4.14 -0.42
CA LEU A 55 -10.52 -4.54 -0.30
C LEU A 55 -11.44 -3.77 -1.26
N GLU A 56 -11.14 -2.50 -1.53
CA GLU A 56 -11.93 -1.65 -2.44
C GLU A 56 -11.76 -1.99 -3.93
N GLY A 57 -10.61 -2.51 -4.36
CA GLY A 57 -10.36 -2.72 -5.80
C GLY A 57 -9.22 -3.68 -6.14
N GLY A 58 -8.80 -4.52 -5.19
CA GLY A 58 -7.81 -5.57 -5.37
C GLY A 58 -6.46 -5.07 -5.89
N ARG A 59 -5.84 -5.85 -6.77
CA ARG A 59 -4.51 -5.59 -7.32
C ARG A 59 -4.43 -4.30 -8.13
N GLY A 60 -5.51 -3.93 -8.82
CA GLY A 60 -5.58 -2.71 -9.62
C GLY A 60 -5.58 -1.43 -8.77
N ALA A 61 -6.10 -1.48 -7.55
CA ALA A 61 -6.16 -0.33 -6.65
C ALA A 61 -4.80 0.05 -6.01
N LEU A 62 -3.84 -0.88 -6.00
CA LEU A 62 -2.49 -0.65 -5.42
C LEU A 62 -1.47 -0.08 -6.41
N VAL A 63 -1.68 -0.26 -7.72
CA VAL A 63 -0.74 0.02 -8.84
C VAL A 63 -0.83 1.47 -9.35
N ALA A 64 -1.39 2.38 -8.54
CA ALA A 64 -1.61 3.78 -8.91
C ALA A 64 -2.63 3.98 -10.06
N GLN A 65 -3.87 4.29 -9.69
CA GLN A 65 -4.72 5.07 -10.59
C GLN A 65 -4.28 6.55 -10.48
N PRO A 66 -3.89 7.24 -11.56
CA PRO A 66 -3.97 8.70 -11.56
C PRO A 66 -5.43 9.02 -11.24
N ARG A 67 -5.70 9.87 -10.25
CA ARG A 67 -7.05 10.35 -9.93
C ARG A 67 -7.71 10.96 -11.17
N ARG A 68 -8.26 10.12 -12.04
CA ARG A 68 -9.29 10.49 -12.99
C ARG A 68 -10.47 10.81 -12.09
N ARG A 69 -10.87 12.09 -12.09
CA ARG A 69 -12.15 12.59 -11.60
C ARG A 69 -13.20 11.50 -11.76
N ARG A 70 -14.02 11.29 -10.73
CA ARG A 70 -15.30 10.58 -10.84
C ARG A 70 -15.97 11.02 -12.14
N ALA A 71 -15.96 10.16 -13.14
CA ALA A 71 -16.75 10.32 -14.35
C ALA A 71 -18.14 9.79 -13.99
N GLY A 72 -19.05 10.73 -13.76
CA GLY A 72 -20.49 10.57 -13.99
C GLY A 72 -21.26 9.63 -13.09
N GLU A 73 -21.89 10.18 -12.06
CA GLU A 73 -23.21 9.70 -11.61
C GLU A 73 -24.14 10.91 -11.41
N HIS A 74 -24.65 11.43 -12.53
CA HIS A 74 -26.05 11.83 -12.62
C HIS A 74 -26.56 11.45 -14.00
N GLN A 75 -27.10 10.23 -14.09
CA GLN A 75 -28.25 10.01 -14.97
C GLN A 75 -29.38 10.87 -14.41
N MET A 76 -29.91 11.79 -15.22
CA MET A 76 -31.31 12.12 -15.51
C MET A 76 -31.35 13.45 -16.27
#